data_AF-A0A7V3FBQ2-F1
#
_entry.id   AF-A0A7V3FBQ2-F1
#
_cell.length_a   1.000
_cell.length_b   1.000
_cell.length_c   1.000
_cell.angle_alpha   90.00
_cell.angle_beta   90.00
_cell.angle_gamma   90.00
#
_symmetry.space_group_name_H-M   'P 1'
#
loop_
_entity.id
_entity.type
_entity.pdbx_description
1 polymer ?
#
loop_
_entity_poly.entity_id
_entity_poly.type
_entity_poly.pdbx_seq_one_letter_code
_entity_poly.pdbx_strand_id
1 'polypeptide(L)'
;MDRSPDPRPDRSGDRPVLAFIHLTKTAGTTVTHIMRSSYGLRHCQVEPWTGSPLTAEQFRHIRRLYPRLRSFAGHRVTGHVDLGSDTDLRYFTFVRDPLKSVASRFQHKVNVTGKDLVFEEWIQGDRIRNHQTKRIAGVDDLDEAIRTIKQRDIFVGVTERFDESLVLLKALVADDLRISYRPVNVARDRTLAQELLGTERTRQLLTDAVKVDLELYDYIMRELYPTYQREYGHSLAADVARFRETQDNDFDRWNLTLSRLKHYLVYKPSLRFLGGRAALGRFDHEA
;
A
#
# COMPACT_ATOMS: atom_id res chain seq x y z
N MET A 1 -17.59 19.42 -32.90
CA MET A 1 -16.19 19.74 -32.58
C MET A 1 -16.17 20.31 -31.19
N ASP A 2 -16.13 19.43 -30.19
CA ASP A 2 -16.16 19.78 -28.78
C ASP A 2 -14.71 19.85 -28.29
N ARG A 3 -14.27 21.04 -27.88
CA ARG A 3 -12.89 21.25 -27.42
C ARG A 3 -12.82 20.78 -25.97
N SER A 4 -12.10 19.68 -25.75
CA SER A 4 -11.65 19.23 -24.42
C SER A 4 -11.17 20.41 -23.57
N PRO A 5 -11.51 20.47 -22.28
CA PRO A 5 -11.00 21.53 -21.42
C PRO A 5 -9.48 21.36 -21.25
N ASP A 6 -8.77 22.41 -21.67
CA ASP A 6 -7.33 22.63 -21.53
C ASP A 6 -6.88 22.43 -20.07
N PRO A 7 -5.82 21.63 -19.79
CA PRO A 7 -5.34 21.44 -18.43
C PRO A 7 -4.75 22.74 -17.90
N ARG A 8 -5.41 23.32 -16.89
CA ARG A 8 -4.90 24.51 -16.18
C ARG A 8 -3.45 24.29 -15.74
N PRO A 9 -2.56 25.28 -15.91
CA PRO A 9 -1.15 25.13 -15.55
C PRO A 9 -0.98 24.82 -14.06
N ASP A 10 -0.26 23.74 -13.79
CA ASP A 10 0.17 23.25 -12.48
C ASP A 10 1.01 24.33 -11.77
N ARG A 11 0.41 25.04 -10.81
CA ARG A 11 1.18 25.84 -9.84
C ARG A 11 1.90 24.87 -8.92
N SER A 12 3.06 24.42 -9.37
CA SER A 12 3.93 23.48 -8.67
C SER A 12 4.50 24.15 -7.42
N GLY A 13 3.90 23.85 -6.26
CA GLY A 13 4.37 24.26 -4.93
C GLY A 13 3.50 23.71 -3.79
N ASP A 14 2.17 23.66 -3.97
CA ASP A 14 1.20 23.54 -2.87
C ASP A 14 0.38 22.24 -2.84
N ARG A 15 0.66 21.26 -3.71
CA ARG A 15 -0.13 20.02 -3.70
C ARG A 15 0.44 18.99 -2.71
N PRO A 16 -0.41 18.37 -1.87
CA PRO A 16 0.02 17.30 -0.98
C PRO A 16 0.69 16.15 -1.74
N VAL A 17 1.64 15.51 -1.08
CA VAL A 17 2.34 14.32 -1.57
C VAL A 17 1.68 13.08 -0.97
N LEU A 18 1.29 12.13 -1.83
CA LEU A 18 0.67 10.88 -1.38
C LEU A 18 1.72 9.91 -0.82
N ALA A 19 1.49 9.46 0.41
CA ALA A 19 2.32 8.50 1.11
C ALA A 19 1.57 7.16 1.26
N PHE A 20 1.92 6.16 0.44
CA PHE A 20 1.29 4.86 0.50
C PHE A 20 2.03 3.91 1.47
N ILE A 21 1.36 3.58 2.58
CA ILE A 21 1.80 2.55 3.53
C ILE A 21 1.48 1.19 2.92
N HIS A 22 2.46 0.59 2.26
CA HIS A 22 2.27 -0.67 1.54
C HIS A 22 2.29 -1.87 2.51
N LEU A 23 1.11 -2.44 2.77
CA LEU A 23 0.94 -3.70 3.50
C LEU A 23 1.06 -4.90 2.54
N THR A 24 1.67 -5.99 3.01
CA THR A 24 1.83 -7.20 2.19
C THR A 24 0.48 -7.88 1.97
N LYS A 25 0.25 -8.35 0.74
CA LYS A 25 -0.93 -9.13 0.32
C LYS A 25 -2.30 -8.42 0.47
N THR A 26 -2.31 -7.09 0.45
CA THR A 26 -3.52 -6.24 0.45
C THR A 26 -3.70 -5.47 -0.87
N ALA A 27 -3.42 -6.14 -2.00
CA ALA A 27 -3.41 -5.54 -3.35
C ALA A 27 -2.40 -4.39 -3.55
N GLY A 28 -1.44 -4.22 -2.65
CA GLY A 28 -0.50 -3.10 -2.69
C GLY A 28 0.38 -3.02 -3.94
N THR A 29 0.73 -4.14 -4.60
CA THR A 29 1.40 -4.07 -5.90
C THR A 29 0.56 -3.36 -6.96
N THR A 30 -0.76 -3.63 -7.00
CA THR A 30 -1.68 -2.97 -7.93
C THR A 30 -1.77 -1.47 -7.61
N VAL A 31 -1.91 -1.10 -6.33
CA VAL A 31 -1.94 0.30 -5.89
C VAL A 31 -0.64 1.03 -6.24
N THR A 32 0.52 0.41 -6.02
CA THR A 32 1.81 0.96 -6.46
C THR A 32 1.84 1.19 -7.97
N HIS A 33 1.28 0.27 -8.79
CA HIS A 33 1.20 0.47 -10.24
C HIS A 33 0.26 1.62 -10.61
N ILE A 34 -0.87 1.78 -9.92
CA ILE A 34 -1.77 2.93 -10.07
C ILE A 34 -1.01 4.24 -9.81
N MET A 35 -0.24 4.33 -8.73
CA MET A 35 0.55 5.53 -8.41
C MET A 35 1.64 5.80 -9.46
N ARG A 36 2.35 4.76 -9.90
CA ARG A 36 3.38 4.88 -10.94
C ARG A 36 2.79 5.31 -12.29
N SER A 37 1.65 4.73 -12.66
CA SER A 37 0.86 5.08 -13.85
C SER A 37 0.36 6.53 -13.78
N SER A 38 -0.06 6.98 -12.59
CA SER A 38 -0.58 8.35 -12.39
C SER A 38 0.52 9.42 -12.44
N TYR A 39 1.67 9.15 -11.81
CA TYR A 39 2.64 10.19 -11.49
C TYR A 39 4.00 10.05 -12.20
N GLY A 40 4.31 8.92 -12.82
CA GLY A 40 5.53 8.73 -13.63
C GLY A 40 6.82 9.11 -12.90
N LEU A 41 7.57 10.08 -13.45
CA LEU A 41 8.82 10.62 -12.87
C LEU A 41 8.65 11.31 -11.50
N ARG A 42 7.40 11.55 -11.08
CA ARG A 42 7.02 12.16 -9.81
C ARG A 42 6.60 11.12 -8.76
N HIS A 43 6.75 9.83 -9.07
CA HIS A 43 6.57 8.74 -8.10
C HIS A 43 7.91 8.16 -7.67
N CYS A 44 8.09 7.92 -6.37
CA CYS A 44 9.23 7.18 -5.82
C CYS A 44 8.78 5.85 -5.19
N GLN A 45 9.30 4.73 -5.70
CA GLN A 45 9.20 3.46 -5.01
C GLN A 45 10.32 3.40 -3.97
N VAL A 46 9.95 3.48 -2.70
CA VAL A 46 10.88 3.50 -1.57
C VAL A 46 11.50 2.11 -1.41
N GLU A 47 12.82 2.04 -1.51
CA GLU A 47 13.61 0.82 -1.25
C GLU A 47 14.03 0.76 0.22
N PRO A 48 14.27 -0.43 0.79
CA PRO A 48 14.83 -0.53 2.13
C PRO A 48 16.30 -0.07 2.15
N TRP A 49 16.61 1.03 2.86
CA TRP A 49 17.99 1.40 3.19
C TRP A 49 18.57 0.51 4.30
N THR A 50 17.73 0.18 5.28
CA THR A 50 18.05 -0.68 6.43
C THR A 50 16.81 -1.49 6.81
N GLY A 51 16.89 -2.29 7.87
CA GLY A 51 15.73 -2.97 8.46
C GLY A 51 14.69 -2.03 9.10
N SER A 52 14.97 -0.73 9.21
CA SER A 52 14.14 0.25 9.94
C SER A 52 13.14 0.97 9.03
N PRO A 53 12.10 1.60 9.59
CA PRO A 53 11.20 2.50 8.85
C PRO A 53 11.93 3.65 8.13
N LEU A 54 11.26 4.24 7.13
CA LEU A 54 11.74 5.43 6.42
C LEU A 54 11.87 6.60 7.39
N THR A 55 13.02 7.27 7.40
CA THR A 55 13.29 8.39 8.32
C THR A 55 13.15 9.76 7.68
N ALA A 56 13.05 10.78 8.55
CA ALA A 56 13.41 12.18 8.34
C ALA A 56 14.39 12.46 7.18
N GLU A 57 15.60 11.97 7.41
CA GLU A 57 16.75 12.22 6.55
C GLU A 57 16.62 11.52 5.19
N GLN A 58 16.16 10.27 5.20
CA GLN A 58 15.95 9.51 3.98
C GLN A 58 14.87 10.15 3.11
N PHE A 59 13.78 10.63 3.71
CA PHE A 59 12.75 11.34 2.99
C PHE A 59 13.26 12.66 2.38
N ARG A 60 14.05 13.45 3.13
CA ARG A 60 14.73 14.64 2.59
C ARG A 60 15.62 14.29 1.39
N HIS A 61 16.34 13.16 1.43
CA HIS A 61 17.11 12.68 0.29
C HIS A 61 16.22 12.34 -0.92
N ILE A 62 15.11 11.64 -0.71
CA ILE A 62 14.13 11.38 -1.78
C ILE A 62 13.66 12.71 -2.39
N ARG A 63 13.33 13.72 -1.57
CA ARG A 63 12.87 15.04 -2.07
C ARG A 63 13.91 15.75 -2.93
N ARG A 64 15.21 15.59 -2.64
CA ARG A 64 16.29 16.13 -3.50
C ARG A 64 16.31 15.45 -4.88
N LEU A 65 16.09 14.14 -4.95
CA LEU A 65 16.07 13.38 -6.21
C LEU A 65 14.73 13.50 -6.97
N TYR A 66 13.66 13.81 -6.24
CA TYR A 66 12.31 14.02 -6.74
C TYR A 66 11.81 15.41 -6.31
N PRO A 67 12.32 16.49 -6.91
CA PRO A 67 11.94 17.86 -6.53
C PRO A 67 10.43 18.10 -6.73
N ARG A 68 9.84 17.48 -7.77
CA ARG A 68 8.40 17.49 -8.06
C ARG A 68 7.68 16.22 -7.60
N LEU A 69 8.09 15.62 -6.47
CA LEU A 69 7.46 14.41 -5.92
C LEU A 69 5.94 14.64 -5.74
N ARG A 70 5.13 13.70 -6.23
CA ARG A 70 3.67 13.68 -6.01
C ARG A 70 3.22 12.46 -5.24
N SER A 71 4.02 11.39 -5.25
CA SER A 71 3.71 10.20 -4.47
C SER A 71 4.91 9.33 -4.18
N PHE A 72 4.86 8.57 -3.10
CA PHE A 72 5.83 7.52 -2.78
C PHE A 72 5.18 6.34 -2.06
N ALA A 73 5.76 5.16 -2.24
CA ALA A 73 5.21 3.91 -1.73
C ALA A 73 6.31 2.95 -1.28
N GLY A 74 6.06 2.12 -0.26
CA GLY A 74 6.94 1.01 0.04
C GLY A 74 6.74 0.40 1.42
N HIS A 75 7.31 -0.78 1.63
CA HIS A 75 7.26 -1.51 2.91
C HIS A 75 8.10 -0.86 4.02
N ARG A 76 8.64 0.34 3.83
CA ARG A 76 9.29 1.13 4.90
C ARG A 76 8.57 2.44 5.16
N VAL A 77 7.56 2.78 4.35
CA VAL A 77 6.62 3.85 4.65
C VAL A 77 5.64 3.35 5.70
N THR A 78 5.46 4.12 6.76
CA THR A 78 4.66 3.79 7.95
C THR A 78 3.98 5.04 8.49
N GLY A 79 2.85 4.89 9.19
CA GLY A 79 2.11 6.04 9.74
C GLY A 79 2.70 6.61 11.04
N HIS A 80 3.42 5.80 11.81
CA HIS A 80 3.93 6.20 13.14
C HIS A 80 5.24 7.02 13.10
N VAL A 81 5.96 7.02 11.98
CA VAL A 81 7.20 7.81 11.84
C VAL A 81 6.91 9.16 11.25
N ASP A 82 7.38 10.20 11.94
CA ASP A 82 7.34 11.57 11.42
C ASP A 82 8.41 11.76 10.35
N LEU A 83 7.98 12.12 9.14
CA LEU A 83 8.84 12.42 8.00
C LEU A 83 9.18 13.92 7.88
N GLY A 84 8.84 14.71 8.91
CA GLY A 84 9.12 16.13 9.01
C GLY A 84 7.96 17.00 8.52
N SER A 85 7.92 18.24 9.00
CA SER A 85 6.80 19.19 8.84
C SER A 85 6.75 19.93 7.50
N ASP A 86 7.81 19.89 6.69
CA ASP A 86 7.96 20.80 5.55
C ASP A 86 7.25 20.31 4.28
N THR A 87 6.53 19.19 4.35
CA THR A 87 5.77 18.64 3.22
C THR A 87 4.41 18.21 3.72
N ASP A 88 3.36 18.72 3.08
CA ASP A 88 2.00 18.22 3.30
C ASP A 88 1.90 16.78 2.76
N LEU A 89 1.73 15.82 3.68
CA LEU A 89 1.67 14.40 3.39
C LEU A 89 0.26 13.88 3.62
N ARG A 90 -0.30 13.26 2.58
CA ARG A 90 -1.57 12.53 2.67
C ARG A 90 -1.29 11.04 2.68
N TYR A 91 -1.51 10.43 3.84
CA TYR A 91 -1.26 9.01 4.04
C TYR A 91 -2.46 8.19 3.62
N PHE A 92 -2.18 7.05 3.02
CA PHE A 92 -3.21 6.04 2.80
C PHE A 92 -2.64 4.64 2.83
N THR A 93 -3.52 3.67 3.07
CA THR A 93 -3.20 2.25 3.03
C THR A 93 -4.38 1.42 2.52
N PHE A 94 -4.13 0.14 2.28
CA PHE A 94 -5.16 -0.85 1.99
C PHE A 94 -4.99 -2.00 2.96
N VAL A 95 -6.08 -2.36 3.64
CA VAL A 95 -6.18 -3.55 4.49
C VAL A 95 -6.93 -4.66 3.76
N ARG A 96 -6.88 -5.85 4.34
CA ARG A 96 -7.62 -7.02 3.89
C ARG A 96 -8.05 -7.82 5.12
N ASP A 97 -9.08 -8.65 4.96
CA ASP A 97 -9.41 -9.72 5.90
C ASP A 97 -8.11 -10.39 6.42
N PRO A 98 -7.81 -10.29 7.73
CA PRO A 98 -6.53 -10.71 8.28
C PRO A 98 -6.22 -12.20 8.06
N LEU A 99 -7.23 -13.06 8.16
CA LEU A 99 -7.07 -14.51 7.93
C LEU A 99 -6.69 -14.78 6.47
N LYS A 100 -7.41 -14.16 5.52
CA LYS A 100 -7.11 -14.29 4.08
C LYS A 100 -5.75 -13.69 3.74
N SER A 101 -5.36 -12.62 4.40
CA SER A 101 -4.07 -11.96 4.20
C SER A 101 -2.91 -12.87 4.63
N VAL A 102 -2.96 -13.42 5.85
CA VAL A 102 -1.90 -14.30 6.38
C VAL A 102 -1.85 -15.64 5.64
N ALA A 103 -2.99 -16.26 5.34
CA ALA A 103 -3.01 -17.48 4.50
C ALA A 103 -2.40 -17.22 3.11
N SER A 104 -2.70 -16.06 2.51
CA SER A 104 -2.10 -15.66 1.23
C SER A 104 -0.59 -15.39 1.33
N ARG A 105 -0.09 -14.90 2.47
CA ARG A 105 1.35 -14.70 2.73
C ARG A 105 2.06 -16.04 2.83
N PHE A 106 1.50 -17.00 3.55
CA PHE A 106 2.08 -18.35 3.67
C PHE A 106 2.22 -19.00 2.29
N GLN A 107 1.13 -19.07 1.53
CA GLN A 107 1.17 -19.65 0.20
C GLN A 107 2.15 -18.94 -0.72
N HIS A 108 2.22 -17.60 -0.66
CA HIS A 108 3.21 -16.86 -1.41
C HIS A 108 4.64 -17.25 -1.02
N LYS A 109 4.91 -17.40 0.28
CA LYS A 109 6.23 -17.82 0.77
C LYS A 109 6.59 -19.23 0.32
N VAL A 110 5.65 -20.18 0.36
CA VAL A 110 5.82 -21.53 -0.20
C VAL A 110 6.15 -21.49 -1.69
N ASN A 111 5.45 -20.65 -2.46
CA ASN A 111 5.72 -20.51 -3.90
C ASN A 111 7.10 -19.93 -4.21
N VAL A 112 7.66 -19.09 -3.33
CA VAL A 112 8.99 -18.47 -3.52
C VAL A 112 10.12 -19.34 -2.97
N THR A 113 9.95 -19.93 -1.79
CA THR A 113 10.99 -20.68 -1.07
C THR A 113 10.99 -22.17 -1.42
N GLY A 114 9.88 -22.73 -1.90
CA GLY A 114 9.69 -24.16 -2.11
C GLY A 114 8.85 -24.82 -1.01
N LYS A 115 8.75 -26.17 -1.05
CA LYS A 115 7.84 -26.96 -0.20
C LYS A 115 8.32 -27.21 1.23
N ASP A 116 9.55 -26.83 1.58
CA ASP A 116 10.15 -27.18 2.88
C ASP A 116 9.65 -26.30 4.05
N LEU A 117 8.72 -25.36 3.79
CA LEU A 117 8.20 -24.47 4.82
C LEU A 117 7.02 -25.10 5.56
N VAL A 118 7.21 -25.38 6.85
CA VAL A 118 6.16 -25.90 7.75
C VAL A 118 5.28 -24.74 8.24
N PHE A 119 3.96 -24.87 8.10
CA PHE A 119 3.01 -23.82 8.46
C PHE A 119 3.04 -23.49 9.95
N GLU A 120 3.02 -24.51 10.80
CA GLU A 120 3.00 -24.41 12.25
C GLU A 120 4.25 -23.69 12.80
N GLU A 121 5.40 -23.86 12.17
CA GLU A 121 6.63 -23.16 12.55
C GLU A 121 6.62 -21.72 12.03
N TRP A 122 6.19 -21.53 10.78
CA TRP A 122 6.15 -20.22 10.14
C TRP A 122 5.20 -19.25 10.85
N ILE A 123 4.01 -19.70 11.24
CA ILE A 123 2.97 -18.86 11.86
C ILE A 123 3.37 -18.31 13.23
N GLN A 124 4.33 -18.94 13.92
CA GLN A 124 4.84 -18.47 15.21
C GLN A 124 5.78 -17.27 15.10
N GLY A 125 6.23 -16.93 13.89
CA GLY A 125 7.14 -15.81 13.68
C GLY A 125 6.54 -14.46 14.06
N ASP A 126 7.28 -13.65 14.84
CA ASP A 126 6.82 -12.34 15.29
C ASP A 126 6.44 -11.39 14.14
N ARG A 127 7.13 -11.50 13.00
CA ARG A 127 6.86 -10.71 11.77
C ARG A 127 5.53 -11.08 11.10
N ILE A 128 4.94 -12.21 11.48
CA ILE A 128 3.64 -12.65 10.97
C ILE A 128 2.52 -12.08 11.81
N ARG A 129 2.72 -12.03 13.13
CA ARG A 129 1.72 -11.61 14.11
C ARG A 129 1.29 -10.16 13.92
N ASN A 130 -0.03 -9.95 13.88
CA ASN A 130 -0.70 -8.64 13.81
C ASN A 130 -0.01 -7.65 12.87
N HIS A 131 0.36 -8.15 11.69
CA HIS A 131 1.22 -7.43 10.78
C HIS A 131 0.58 -6.15 10.27
N GLN A 132 -0.73 -6.12 9.99
CA GLN A 132 -1.37 -4.88 9.49
C GLN A 132 -1.31 -3.78 10.56
N THR A 133 -1.60 -4.12 11.82
CA THR A 133 -1.53 -3.25 13.00
C THR A 133 -0.12 -2.73 13.22
N LYS A 134 0.87 -3.64 13.34
CA LYS A 134 2.29 -3.27 13.52
C LYS A 134 2.82 -2.37 12.41
N ARG A 135 2.34 -2.53 11.18
CA ARG A 135 2.78 -1.71 10.04
C ARG A 135 2.19 -0.30 10.05
N ILE A 136 0.99 -0.13 10.59
CA ILE A 136 0.34 1.17 10.75
C ILE A 136 0.95 1.87 11.97
N ALA A 137 0.84 1.25 13.14
CA ALA A 137 1.15 1.83 14.45
C ALA A 137 2.62 1.70 14.88
N GLY A 138 3.37 0.75 14.31
CA GLY A 138 4.71 0.38 14.79
C GLY A 138 4.68 -0.62 15.96
N VAL A 139 3.53 -0.82 16.57
CA VAL A 139 3.31 -1.70 17.72
C VAL A 139 2.09 -2.60 17.50
N ASP A 140 2.01 -3.67 18.29
CA ASP A 140 0.89 -4.61 18.29
C ASP A 140 -0.19 -4.16 19.29
N ASP A 141 -0.86 -3.06 18.98
CA ASP A 141 -1.83 -2.41 19.87
C ASP A 141 -2.95 -1.75 19.05
N LEU A 142 -4.21 -2.10 19.37
CA LEU A 142 -5.39 -1.61 18.66
C LEU A 142 -5.57 -0.10 18.83
N ASP A 143 -5.46 0.39 20.06
CA ASP A 143 -5.71 1.79 20.38
C ASP A 143 -4.67 2.70 19.73
N GLU A 144 -3.41 2.26 19.69
CA GLU A 144 -2.33 2.96 19.01
C GLU A 144 -2.52 2.96 17.48
N ALA A 145 -3.02 1.86 16.91
CA ALA A 145 -3.37 1.82 15.48
C ALA A 145 -4.50 2.78 15.13
N ILE A 146 -5.58 2.78 15.91
CA ILE A 146 -6.71 3.72 15.73
C ILE A 146 -6.24 5.17 15.92
N ARG A 147 -5.41 5.43 16.94
CA ARG A 147 -4.83 6.75 17.20
C ARG A 147 -3.97 7.22 16.04
N THR A 148 -3.09 6.35 15.53
CA THR A 148 -2.21 6.65 14.38
C THR A 148 -3.04 6.98 13.14
N ILE A 149 -4.08 6.18 12.85
CA ILE A 149 -4.99 6.42 11.72
C ILE A 149 -5.64 7.81 11.84
N LYS A 150 -6.16 8.16 13.01
CA LYS A 150 -6.84 9.45 13.24
C LYS A 150 -5.88 10.64 13.21
N GLN A 151 -4.75 10.55 13.91
CA GLN A 151 -3.80 11.66 14.03
C GLN A 151 -3.10 12.00 12.73
N ARG A 152 -2.89 11.01 11.86
CA ARG A 152 -2.22 11.18 10.56
C ARG A 152 -3.20 11.26 9.39
N ASP A 153 -4.50 11.31 9.68
CA ASP A 153 -5.58 11.30 8.69
C ASP A 153 -5.38 10.23 7.59
N ILE A 154 -5.09 9.00 8.03
CA ILE A 154 -4.75 7.91 7.12
C ILE A 154 -6.04 7.38 6.49
N PHE A 155 -6.19 7.56 5.18
CA PHE A 155 -7.25 6.87 4.45
C PHE A 155 -6.98 5.36 4.42
N VAL A 156 -7.99 4.56 4.75
CA VAL A 156 -7.88 3.09 4.80
C VAL A 156 -8.85 2.44 3.83
N GLY A 157 -8.33 1.98 2.68
CA GLY A 157 -9.08 1.18 1.72
C GLY A 157 -9.20 -0.29 2.14
N VAL A 158 -10.20 -0.99 1.61
CA VAL A 158 -10.47 -2.41 1.89
C VAL A 158 -10.34 -3.21 0.60
N THR A 159 -9.51 -4.25 0.63
CA THR A 159 -9.20 -5.08 -0.56
C THR A 159 -10.45 -5.78 -1.10
N GLU A 160 -11.35 -6.23 -0.22
CA GLU A 160 -12.63 -6.86 -0.58
C GLU A 160 -13.59 -5.89 -1.29
N ARG A 161 -13.38 -4.59 -1.14
CA ARG A 161 -14.13 -3.50 -1.79
C ARG A 161 -13.19 -2.62 -2.59
N PHE A 162 -12.30 -3.23 -3.39
CA PHE A 162 -11.17 -2.53 -4.02
C PHE A 162 -11.60 -1.36 -4.92
N ASP A 163 -12.55 -1.58 -5.84
CA ASP A 163 -13.03 -0.52 -6.75
C ASP A 163 -13.68 0.64 -5.99
N GLU A 164 -14.54 0.33 -5.01
CA GLU A 164 -15.17 1.33 -4.15
C GLU A 164 -14.12 2.11 -3.35
N SER A 165 -13.12 1.42 -2.81
CA SER A 165 -12.01 2.04 -2.09
C SER A 165 -11.16 2.95 -3.00
N LEU A 166 -10.99 2.63 -4.28
CA LEU A 166 -10.31 3.50 -5.24
C LEU A 166 -11.12 4.75 -5.57
N VAL A 167 -12.44 4.61 -5.76
CA VAL A 167 -13.34 5.74 -6.00
C VAL A 167 -13.35 6.68 -4.79
N LEU A 168 -13.44 6.14 -3.57
CA LEU A 168 -13.34 6.88 -2.31
C LEU A 168 -11.98 7.57 -2.17
N LEU A 169 -10.87 6.84 -2.38
CA LEU A 169 -9.51 7.39 -2.30
C LEU A 169 -9.34 8.58 -3.24
N LYS A 170 -9.81 8.45 -4.49
CA LYS A 170 -9.72 9.51 -5.48
C LYS A 170 -10.51 10.74 -5.04
N ALA A 171 -11.76 10.58 -4.60
CA ALA A 171 -12.59 11.72 -4.27
C ALA A 171 -12.17 12.42 -2.97
N LEU A 172 -11.81 11.65 -1.92
CA LEU A 172 -11.58 12.19 -0.59
C LEU A 172 -10.11 12.63 -0.38
N VAL A 173 -9.16 11.98 -1.03
CA VAL A 173 -7.72 12.17 -0.74
C VAL A 173 -6.93 12.67 -1.94
N ALA A 174 -7.21 12.15 -3.14
CA ALA A 174 -6.33 12.27 -4.30
C ALA A 174 -7.11 12.47 -5.61
N ASP A 175 -7.69 13.66 -5.78
CA ASP A 175 -8.56 14.00 -6.93
C ASP A 175 -7.89 13.80 -8.30
N ASP A 176 -6.56 13.93 -8.37
CA ASP A 176 -5.76 13.75 -9.58
C ASP A 176 -5.23 12.31 -9.80
N LEU A 177 -5.52 11.38 -8.89
CA LEU A 177 -5.13 9.98 -9.03
C LEU A 177 -5.87 9.34 -10.21
N ARG A 178 -5.14 8.71 -11.13
CA ARG A 178 -5.72 7.95 -12.24
C ARG A 178 -5.95 6.52 -11.77
N ILE A 179 -7.19 6.24 -11.35
CA ILE A 179 -7.57 4.96 -10.74
C ILE A 179 -7.86 3.83 -11.74
N SER A 180 -7.70 4.05 -13.06
CA SER A 180 -7.75 2.95 -14.03
C SER A 180 -6.60 1.98 -13.78
N TYR A 181 -6.91 0.68 -13.76
CA TYR A 181 -5.93 -0.35 -13.43
C TYR A 181 -6.26 -1.68 -14.08
N ARG A 182 -5.23 -2.53 -14.19
CA ARG A 182 -5.42 -3.98 -14.32
C ARG A 182 -4.86 -4.67 -13.08
N PRO A 183 -5.48 -5.74 -12.57
CA PRO A 183 -4.93 -6.48 -11.44
C PRO A 183 -3.50 -6.95 -11.70
N VAL A 184 -2.58 -6.69 -10.76
CA VAL A 184 -1.18 -7.12 -10.84
C VAL A 184 -0.90 -8.14 -9.74
N ASN A 185 -0.15 -9.20 -10.07
CA ASN A 185 0.26 -10.25 -9.13
C ASN A 185 -0.93 -10.96 -8.44
N VAL A 186 -2.01 -11.17 -9.18
CA VAL A 186 -3.11 -12.03 -8.73
C VAL A 186 -2.60 -13.47 -8.68
N ALA A 187 -2.76 -14.12 -7.53
CA ALA A 187 -2.38 -15.51 -7.36
C ALA A 187 -3.19 -16.40 -8.32
N ARG A 188 -2.49 -17.17 -9.17
CA ARG A 188 -3.13 -18.11 -10.10
C ARG A 188 -3.74 -19.30 -9.37
N ASP A 189 -3.08 -19.74 -8.30
CA ASP A 189 -3.52 -20.79 -7.40
C ASP A 189 -3.88 -20.18 -6.04
N ARG A 190 -4.89 -20.74 -5.36
CA ARG A 190 -5.35 -20.35 -4.02
C ARG A 190 -5.62 -21.57 -3.14
N THR A 191 -5.25 -22.76 -3.60
CA THR A 191 -5.60 -24.04 -2.98
C THR A 191 -5.08 -24.14 -1.55
N LEU A 192 -3.78 -23.89 -1.34
CA LEU A 192 -3.17 -23.96 -0.01
C LEU A 192 -3.75 -22.91 0.95
N ALA A 193 -3.99 -21.69 0.47
CA ALA A 193 -4.62 -20.67 1.30
C ALA A 193 -6.07 -21.06 1.69
N GLN A 194 -6.82 -21.69 0.78
CA GLN A 194 -8.17 -22.19 1.06
C GLN A 194 -8.15 -23.37 2.03
N GLU A 195 -7.21 -24.30 1.87
CA GLU A 195 -7.02 -25.46 2.75
C GLU A 195 -6.74 -25.02 4.21
N LEU A 196 -5.83 -24.06 4.39
CA LEU A 196 -5.51 -23.50 5.71
C LEU A 196 -6.71 -22.80 6.37
N LEU A 197 -7.57 -22.16 5.58
CA LEU A 197 -8.77 -21.48 6.08
C LEU A 197 -9.92 -22.46 6.38
N GLY A 198 -9.94 -23.60 5.70
CA GLY A 198 -10.96 -24.64 5.82
C GLY A 198 -10.69 -25.66 6.93
N THR A 199 -9.43 -25.83 7.35
CA THR A 199 -9.06 -26.74 8.43
C THR A 199 -9.14 -26.03 9.78
N GLU A 200 -9.92 -26.57 10.72
CA GLU A 200 -10.19 -25.93 12.02
C GLU A 200 -8.91 -25.61 12.80
N ARG A 201 -8.00 -26.58 12.88
CA ARG A 201 -6.72 -26.41 13.58
C ARG A 201 -5.89 -25.25 13.03
N THR A 202 -5.73 -25.18 11.70
CA THR A 202 -4.92 -24.12 11.07
C THR A 202 -5.63 -22.79 11.10
N ARG A 203 -6.96 -22.78 10.99
CA ARG A 203 -7.79 -21.58 11.16
C ARG A 203 -7.64 -20.97 12.56
N GLN A 204 -7.59 -21.80 13.60
CA GLN A 204 -7.34 -21.32 14.97
C GLN A 204 -5.94 -20.70 15.07
N LEU A 205 -4.90 -21.35 14.55
CA LEU A 205 -3.54 -20.80 14.53
C LEU A 205 -3.45 -19.47 13.77
N LEU A 206 -4.16 -19.34 12.65
CA LEU A 206 -4.26 -18.06 11.94
C LEU A 206 -4.92 -16.99 12.79
N THR A 207 -6.04 -17.33 13.45
CA THR A 207 -6.82 -16.41 14.30
C THR A 207 -5.98 -15.90 15.47
N ASP A 208 -5.29 -16.80 16.16
CA ASP A 208 -4.42 -16.45 17.28
C ASP A 208 -3.28 -15.53 16.87
N ALA A 209 -2.72 -15.72 15.67
CA ALA A 209 -1.64 -14.89 15.15
C ALA A 209 -2.09 -13.48 14.75
N VAL A 210 -3.37 -13.26 14.46
CA VAL A 210 -3.89 -11.99 13.89
C VAL A 210 -5.02 -11.38 14.70
N LYS A 211 -5.09 -11.67 16.00
CA LYS A 211 -6.17 -11.22 16.88
C LYS A 211 -6.39 -9.71 16.85
N VAL A 212 -5.32 -8.91 16.96
CA VAL A 212 -5.41 -7.44 16.95
C VAL A 212 -5.72 -6.93 15.54
N ASP A 213 -5.18 -7.57 14.50
CA ASP A 213 -5.55 -7.25 13.11
C ASP A 213 -7.05 -7.50 12.86
N LEU A 214 -7.66 -8.52 13.47
CA LEU A 214 -9.10 -8.80 13.38
C LEU A 214 -9.92 -7.71 14.05
N GLU A 215 -9.54 -7.29 15.24
CA GLU A 215 -10.20 -6.19 15.97
C GLU A 215 -10.08 -4.86 15.19
N LEU A 216 -8.89 -4.56 14.65
CA LEU A 216 -8.68 -3.38 13.80
C LEU A 216 -9.51 -3.44 12.52
N TYR A 217 -9.57 -4.60 11.86
CA TYR A 217 -10.38 -4.78 10.66
C TYR A 217 -11.88 -4.61 10.95
N ASP A 218 -12.38 -5.13 12.09
CA ASP A 218 -13.76 -4.93 12.53
C ASP A 218 -14.08 -3.44 12.75
N TYR A 219 -13.20 -2.72 13.46
CA TYR A 219 -13.30 -1.26 13.64
C TYR A 219 -13.36 -0.53 12.30
N ILE A 220 -12.47 -0.87 11.36
CA ILE A 220 -12.43 -0.25 10.03
C ILE A 220 -13.76 -0.47 9.31
N MET A 221 -14.29 -1.69 9.32
CA MET A 221 -15.51 -2.03 8.60
C MET A 221 -16.78 -1.44 9.23
N ARG A 222 -16.81 -1.28 10.56
CA ARG A 222 -17.99 -0.79 11.29
C ARG A 222 -18.05 0.71 11.45
N GLU A 223 -16.91 1.35 11.66
CA GLU A 223 -16.84 2.76 12.05
C GLU A 223 -16.24 3.62 10.92
N LEU A 224 -15.05 3.26 10.47
CA LEU A 224 -14.26 4.12 9.59
C LEU A 224 -14.79 4.10 8.15
N TYR A 225 -14.96 2.92 7.56
CA TYR A 225 -15.38 2.76 6.17
C TYR A 225 -16.78 3.34 5.90
N PRO A 226 -17.80 3.14 6.77
CA PRO A 226 -19.09 3.80 6.61
C PRO A 226 -19.02 5.33 6.69
N THR A 227 -18.02 5.89 7.38
CA THR A 227 -17.81 7.35 7.41
C THR A 227 -17.39 7.85 6.03
N TYR A 228 -16.47 7.17 5.34
CA TYR A 228 -16.09 7.52 3.97
C TYR A 228 -17.28 7.45 3.00
N GLN A 229 -18.13 6.44 3.15
CA GLN A 229 -19.34 6.29 2.33
C GLN A 229 -20.32 7.45 2.55
N ARG A 230 -20.52 7.88 3.80
CA ARG A 230 -21.36 9.05 4.13
C ARG A 230 -20.77 10.35 3.59
N GLU A 231 -19.46 10.53 3.71
CA GLU A 231 -18.75 11.73 3.24
C GLU A 231 -18.80 11.85 1.72
N TYR A 232 -18.64 10.74 1.00
CA TYR A 232 -18.80 10.71 -0.46
C TYR A 232 -20.25 11.01 -0.88
N GLY A 233 -21.22 10.45 -0.15
CA GLY A 233 -22.65 10.68 -0.37
C GLY A 233 -23.32 9.62 -1.25
N HIS A 234 -24.60 9.88 -1.58
CA HIS A 234 -25.52 8.89 -2.15
C HIS A 234 -25.14 8.40 -3.56
N SER A 235 -24.28 9.12 -4.29
CA SER A 235 -23.89 8.72 -5.66
C SER A 235 -22.83 7.62 -5.70
N LEU A 236 -22.22 7.26 -4.55
CA LEU A 236 -21.10 6.30 -4.50
C LEU A 236 -21.38 5.01 -5.27
N ALA A 237 -22.52 4.38 -5.03
CA ALA A 237 -22.86 3.12 -5.70
C ALA A 237 -22.95 3.28 -7.23
N ALA A 238 -23.53 4.38 -7.70
CA ALA A 238 -23.64 4.68 -9.13
C ALA A 238 -22.27 5.00 -9.75
N ASP A 239 -21.42 5.73 -9.04
CA ASP A 239 -20.09 6.10 -9.52
C ASP A 239 -19.12 4.92 -9.52
N VAL A 240 -19.28 3.97 -8.58
CA VAL A 240 -18.56 2.68 -8.60
C VAL A 240 -19.04 1.80 -9.75
N ALA A 241 -20.35 1.74 -10.02
CA ALA A 241 -20.88 1.00 -11.17
C ALA A 241 -20.35 1.60 -12.48
N ARG A 242 -20.43 2.92 -12.63
CA ARG A 242 -19.88 3.65 -13.78
C ARG A 242 -18.39 3.39 -13.93
N PHE A 243 -17.63 3.47 -12.84
CA PHE A 243 -16.19 3.18 -12.86
C PHE A 243 -15.90 1.77 -13.38
N ARG A 244 -16.66 0.75 -12.97
CA ARG A 244 -16.50 -0.63 -13.45
C ARG A 244 -16.80 -0.78 -14.94
N GLU A 245 -17.79 -0.05 -15.45
CA GLU A 245 -18.20 -0.09 -16.85
C GLU A 245 -17.23 0.68 -17.76
N THR A 246 -16.73 1.83 -17.30
CA THR A 246 -15.95 2.76 -18.13
C THR A 246 -14.45 2.69 -17.90
N GLN A 247 -13.95 1.86 -16.98
CA GLN A 247 -12.51 1.77 -16.74
C GLN A 247 -11.80 1.13 -17.94
N ASP A 248 -10.76 1.81 -18.44
CA ASP A 248 -9.94 1.33 -19.56
C ASP A 248 -9.05 0.13 -19.22
N ASN A 249 -9.14 -0.45 -18.02
CA ASN A 249 -8.42 -1.65 -17.55
C ASN A 249 -6.92 -1.69 -17.95
N ASP A 250 -6.26 -0.55 -18.07
CA ASP A 250 -4.86 -0.44 -18.46
C ASP A 250 -4.16 0.66 -17.67
N PHE A 251 -2.83 0.58 -17.66
CA PHE A 251 -1.96 1.58 -17.08
C PHE A 251 -1.36 2.47 -18.16
N ASP A 252 -1.01 3.70 -17.79
CA ASP A 252 -0.20 4.59 -18.61
C ASP A 252 1.22 4.01 -18.73
N ARG A 253 1.47 3.32 -19.85
CA ARG A 253 2.74 2.61 -20.11
C ARG A 253 3.93 3.55 -20.16
N TRP A 254 3.72 4.78 -20.60
CA TRP A 254 4.76 5.80 -20.66
C TRP A 254 5.20 6.20 -19.25
N ASN A 255 4.24 6.54 -18.38
CA ASN A 255 4.53 6.86 -16.99
C ASN A 255 5.14 5.67 -16.24
N LEU A 256 4.67 4.44 -16.46
CA LEU A 256 5.27 3.24 -15.86
C LEU A 256 6.74 3.07 -16.25
N THR A 257 7.05 3.28 -17.53
CA THR A 257 8.40 3.18 -18.08
C THR A 257 9.31 4.27 -17.53
N LEU A 258 8.85 5.52 -17.55
CA LEU A 258 9.59 6.66 -17.01
C LEU A 258 9.86 6.52 -15.51
N SER A 259 8.84 6.12 -14.74
CA SER A 259 8.99 5.81 -13.31
C SER A 259 10.07 4.75 -13.08
N ARG A 260 10.06 3.68 -13.88
CA ARG A 260 11.06 2.61 -13.81
C ARG A 260 12.46 3.12 -14.15
N LEU A 261 12.62 3.88 -15.24
CA LEU A 261 13.91 4.43 -15.65
C LEU A 261 14.50 5.32 -14.56
N LYS A 262 13.72 6.27 -14.02
CA LYS A 262 14.20 7.13 -12.93
C LYS A 262 14.57 6.35 -11.68
N HIS A 263 13.79 5.32 -11.34
CA HIS A 263 14.08 4.44 -10.21
C HIS A 263 15.46 3.77 -10.35
N TYR A 264 15.73 3.13 -11.49
CA TYR A 264 16.96 2.35 -11.68
C TYR A 264 18.18 3.18 -12.08
N LEU A 265 18.00 4.33 -12.73
CA LEU A 265 19.11 5.17 -13.20
C LEU A 265 19.52 6.26 -12.20
N VAL A 266 18.60 6.71 -11.34
CA VAL A 266 18.86 7.83 -10.41
C VAL A 266 18.76 7.37 -8.97
N TYR A 267 17.59 6.88 -8.57
CA TYR A 267 17.31 6.62 -7.16
C TYR A 267 18.11 5.43 -6.62
N LYS A 268 18.00 4.25 -7.24
CA LYS A 268 18.69 3.03 -6.79
C LYS A 268 20.22 3.18 -6.76
N PRO A 269 20.89 3.80 -7.76
CA PRO A 269 22.31 4.10 -7.67
C PRO A 269 22.67 5.05 -6.52
N SER A 270 21.84 6.08 -6.25
CA SER A 270 22.09 7.01 -5.15
C SER A 270 22.15 6.34 -3.77
N LEU A 271 21.44 5.21 -3.59
CA LEU A 271 21.45 4.44 -2.35
C LEU A 271 22.82 3.84 -2.04
N ARG A 272 23.60 3.50 -3.07
CA ARG A 272 24.96 2.93 -2.91
C ARG A 272 25.95 3.95 -2.36
N PHE A 273 25.70 5.25 -2.58
CA PHE A 273 26.55 6.32 -2.09
C PHE A 273 26.21 6.72 -0.64
N LEU A 274 24.97 6.46 -0.19
CA LEU A 274 24.54 6.69 1.20
C LEU A 274 24.78 5.46 2.10
N GLY A 275 24.63 4.26 1.56
CA GLY A 275 24.87 3.00 2.27
C GLY A 275 26.27 2.49 1.99
N GLY A 276 27.26 2.98 2.74
CA GLY A 276 28.60 2.37 2.74
C GLY A 276 28.50 0.85 2.96
N ARG A 277 28.84 0.08 1.92
CA ARG A 277 29.04 -1.39 1.88
C ARG A 277 27.97 -2.35 2.44
N ALA A 278 26.86 -1.90 3.04
CA ALA A 278 25.88 -2.80 3.67
C ALA A 278 24.74 -3.31 2.76
N ALA A 279 24.59 -2.79 1.53
CA ALA A 279 23.43 -3.08 0.67
C ALA A 279 23.67 -4.13 -0.43
N LEU A 280 24.69 -4.98 -0.29
CA LEU A 280 24.94 -6.14 -1.17
C LEU A 280 24.81 -7.46 -0.39
N GLY A 281 23.88 -7.54 0.56
CA GLY A 281 23.28 -8.80 0.94
C GLY A 281 22.10 -9.06 -0.01
N ARG A 282 21.99 -10.27 -0.56
CA ARG A 282 20.84 -10.70 -1.35
C ARG A 282 19.57 -10.34 -0.59
N PHE A 283 18.87 -9.30 -1.04
CA PHE A 283 17.48 -9.12 -0.67
C PHE A 283 16.76 -10.22 -1.43
N ASP A 284 16.51 -11.33 -0.72
CA ASP A 284 15.46 -12.26 -1.11
C ASP A 284 14.26 -11.44 -1.56
N HIS A 285 13.69 -11.82 -2.69
CA HIS A 285 12.48 -11.25 -3.22
C HIS A 285 11.37 -11.32 -2.15
N GLU A 286 11.28 -10.28 -1.31
CA GLU A 286 10.15 -10.06 -0.41
C GLU A 286 8.98 -9.59 -1.29
N ALA A 287 8.04 -10.50 -1.49
CA ALA A 287 6.69 -10.30 -2.00
C ALA A 287 5.67 -10.98 -1.06
#